data_AF-A0A0D0L4Z2-F1
#
_entry.id   AF-A0A0D0L4Z2-F1
#
_cell.length_a   1.000
_cell.length_b   1.000
_cell.length_c   1.000
_cell.angle_alpha   90.00
_cell.angle_beta   90.00
_cell.angle_gamma   90.00
#
_symmetry.space_group_name_H-M   'P 1'
#
loop_
_entity.id
_entity.type
_entity.pdbx_description
1 polymer ?
#
loop_
_entity_poly.entity_id
_entity_poly.type
_entity_poly.pdbx_seq_one_letter_code
_entity_poly.pdbx_strand_id
1 'polypeptide(L)'
;MTTLEDFTPGVFADAAPTYLSLEDVLAVVRTHADSIDREARFPTESVDALRAGGLLSASIPTSLGGGGYTLSELATVSRALGGECASTAMIFAMHHTQVMSLSRHGLGSTAIRELLGRIVTEQLLVASATTE
;
A
#
# COMPACT_ATOMS: atom_id res chain seq x y z
N MET A 1 -5.54 -22.75 7.60
CA MET A 1 -4.24 -22.35 7.06
C MET A 1 -4.50 -21.87 5.65
N THR A 2 -4.94 -20.62 5.53
CA THR A 2 -5.35 -20.00 4.26
C THR A 2 -4.12 -19.81 3.39
N THR A 3 -4.15 -20.38 2.19
CA THR A 3 -3.02 -20.32 1.25
C THR A 3 -3.06 -18.98 0.49
N LEU A 4 -1.93 -18.54 -0.06
CA LEU A 4 -1.88 -17.31 -0.88
C LEU A 4 -2.84 -17.34 -2.09
N GLU A 5 -3.32 -18.52 -2.46
CA GLU A 5 -4.26 -18.76 -3.57
C GLU A 5 -5.73 -18.42 -3.21
N ASP A 6 -6.06 -18.32 -1.92
CA ASP A 6 -7.42 -17.99 -1.44
C ASP A 6 -7.67 -16.48 -1.35
N PHE A 7 -6.64 -15.66 -1.58
CA PHE A 7 -6.76 -14.21 -1.62
C PHE A 7 -7.25 -13.77 -2.99
N THR A 8 -8.56 -13.54 -3.13
CA THR A 8 -9.07 -12.66 -4.18
C THR A 8 -8.82 -11.22 -3.74
N PRO A 9 -7.89 -10.47 -4.38
CA PRO A 9 -7.80 -9.04 -4.14
C PRO A 9 -9.18 -8.44 -4.38
N GLY A 10 -9.64 -7.58 -3.46
CA GLY A 10 -10.90 -6.88 -3.62
C GLY A 10 -10.97 -6.29 -5.03
N VAL A 11 -11.96 -6.76 -5.81
CA VAL A 11 -12.13 -6.39 -7.21
C VAL A 11 -12.24 -4.86 -7.28
N PHE A 12 -11.24 -4.24 -7.88
CA PHE A 12 -11.25 -2.81 -8.18
C PHE A 12 -12.44 -2.54 -9.12
N ALA A 13 -13.42 -1.75 -8.67
CA ALA A 13 -14.66 -1.54 -9.38
C ALA A 13 -14.45 -0.89 -10.78
N ASP A 14 -14.82 -1.65 -11.82
CA ASP A 14 -15.31 -1.41 -13.20
C ASP A 14 -15.04 -0.11 -14.00
N ALA A 15 -14.24 0.83 -13.51
CA ALA A 15 -13.80 2.02 -14.28
C ALA A 15 -12.40 2.53 -13.90
N ALA A 16 -11.63 1.75 -13.14
CA ALA A 16 -10.32 2.14 -12.62
C ALA A 16 -9.19 1.89 -13.64
N PRO A 17 -8.07 2.65 -13.59
CA PRO A 17 -6.87 2.36 -14.38
C PRO A 17 -6.44 0.89 -14.20
N THR A 18 -5.86 0.28 -15.24
CA THR A 18 -5.34 -1.08 -15.16
C THR A 18 -4.21 -1.14 -14.14
N TYR A 19 -4.52 -1.60 -12.92
CA TYR A 19 -3.53 -1.78 -11.87
C TYR A 19 -2.67 -3.03 -12.13
N LEU A 20 -1.42 -3.00 -11.71
CA LEU A 20 -0.58 -4.20 -11.63
C LEU A 20 -1.20 -5.20 -10.65
N SER A 21 -1.08 -6.50 -10.96
CA SER A 21 -1.47 -7.54 -10.03
C SER A 21 -0.52 -7.58 -8.83
N LEU A 22 -0.96 -8.16 -7.70
CA LEU A 22 -0.07 -8.36 -6.55
C LEU A 22 1.15 -9.22 -6.92
N GLU A 23 0.99 -10.21 -7.81
CA GLU A 23 2.10 -11.05 -8.28
C GLU A 23 3.14 -10.22 -9.05
N ASP A 24 2.70 -9.34 -9.95
CA ASP A 24 3.60 -8.45 -10.70
C ASP A 24 4.33 -7.47 -9.76
N VAL A 25 3.63 -6.94 -8.77
CA VAL A 25 4.24 -6.09 -7.73
C VAL A 25 5.30 -6.87 -6.97
N LEU A 26 5.00 -8.09 -6.51
CA LEU A 26 5.96 -8.93 -5.79
C LEU A 26 7.17 -9.29 -6.66
N ALA A 27 6.98 -9.50 -7.96
CA ALA A 27 8.08 -9.74 -8.89
C ALA A 27 9.05 -8.55 -8.95
N VAL A 28 8.54 -7.31 -9.06
CA VAL A 28 9.37 -6.11 -9.02
C VAL A 28 10.10 -5.98 -7.68
N VAL A 29 9.37 -6.15 -6.56
CA VAL A 29 9.96 -6.08 -5.22
C VAL A 29 11.12 -7.08 -5.06
N ARG A 30 10.91 -8.33 -5.49
CA ARG A 30 11.93 -9.39 -5.46
C ARG A 30 13.16 -9.04 -6.31
N THR A 31 12.95 -8.51 -7.51
CA THR A 31 14.04 -8.16 -8.44
C THR A 31 14.99 -7.13 -7.85
N HIS A 32 14.48 -6.16 -7.08
CA HIS A 32 15.30 -5.05 -6.57
C HIS A 32 15.81 -5.25 -5.13
N ALA A 33 15.26 -6.20 -4.38
CA ALA A 33 15.50 -6.39 -2.94
C ALA A 33 16.99 -6.43 -2.55
N ASP A 34 17.80 -7.24 -3.25
CA ASP A 34 19.23 -7.39 -2.97
C ASP A 34 20.02 -6.09 -3.18
N SER A 35 19.72 -5.34 -4.25
CA SER A 35 20.38 -4.05 -4.51
C SER A 35 20.02 -3.00 -3.46
N ILE A 36 18.74 -2.96 -3.06
CA ILE A 36 18.23 -2.02 -2.05
C ILE A 36 18.93 -2.25 -0.71
N ASP A 37 19.03 -3.51 -0.29
CA ASP A 37 19.66 -3.90 0.98
C ASP A 37 21.16 -3.56 0.97
N ARG A 38 21.88 -4.04 -0.04
CA ARG A 38 23.34 -3.82 -0.17
C ARG A 38 23.71 -2.34 -0.24
N GLU A 39 22.92 -1.53 -0.93
CA GLU A 39 23.22 -0.11 -1.18
C GLU A 39 22.60 0.81 -0.13
N ALA A 40 21.83 0.28 0.83
CA ALA A 40 21.12 1.03 1.86
C ALA A 40 20.33 2.23 1.30
N ARG A 41 19.68 2.03 0.15
CA ARG A 41 18.95 3.08 -0.58
C ARG A 41 17.44 2.94 -0.41
N PHE A 42 16.73 4.03 -0.69
CA PHE A 42 15.27 4.01 -0.73
C PHE A 42 14.78 3.10 -1.87
N PRO A 43 13.75 2.23 -1.63
CA PRO A 43 13.27 1.28 -2.61
C PRO A 43 12.27 1.91 -3.58
N THR A 44 12.72 2.86 -4.39
CA THR A 44 11.88 3.61 -5.34
C THR A 44 11.09 2.69 -6.25
N GLU A 45 11.74 1.68 -6.83
CA GLU A 45 11.13 0.74 -7.79
C GLU A 45 10.00 -0.06 -7.13
N SER A 46 10.20 -0.51 -5.89
CA SER A 46 9.17 -1.20 -5.11
C SER A 46 7.99 -0.29 -4.81
N VAL A 47 8.24 0.97 -4.42
CA VAL A 47 7.17 1.94 -4.12
C VAL A 47 6.38 2.29 -5.38
N ASP A 48 7.05 2.43 -6.53
CA ASP A 48 6.38 2.66 -7.80
C ASP A 48 5.51 1.47 -8.22
N ALA A 49 5.96 0.23 -7.96
CA ALA A 49 5.11 -0.94 -8.15
C ALA A 49 3.88 -0.93 -7.23
N LEU A 50 4.03 -0.55 -5.96
CA LEU A 50 2.89 -0.38 -5.04
C LEU A 50 1.89 0.67 -5.56
N ARG A 51 2.37 1.79 -6.12
CA ARG A 51 1.52 2.81 -6.77
C ARG A 51 0.77 2.23 -7.97
N ALA A 52 1.50 1.56 -8.85
CA ALA A 52 0.93 0.95 -10.05
C ALA A 52 -0.05 -0.18 -9.72
N GLY A 53 0.04 -0.81 -8.54
CA GLY A 53 -0.94 -1.78 -8.03
C GLY A 53 -2.11 -1.17 -7.24
N GLY A 54 -2.18 0.16 -7.09
CA GLY A 54 -3.22 0.84 -6.30
C GLY A 54 -3.12 0.59 -4.78
N LEU A 55 -2.01 0.01 -4.32
CA LEU A 55 -1.86 -0.54 -2.98
C LEU A 55 -1.71 0.53 -1.90
N LEU A 56 -1.26 1.75 -2.23
CA LEU A 56 -1.12 2.83 -1.24
C LEU A 56 -2.48 3.37 -0.78
N SER A 57 -3.50 3.29 -1.64
CA SER A 57 -4.88 3.64 -1.26
C SER A 57 -5.68 2.46 -0.68
N ALA A 58 -5.08 1.28 -0.51
CA ALA A 58 -5.81 0.05 -0.20
C ALA A 58 -6.61 0.13 1.11
N SER A 59 -6.07 0.78 2.15
CA SER A 59 -6.75 0.89 3.45
C SER A 59 -7.85 1.96 3.51
N ILE A 60 -7.97 2.82 2.49
CA ILE A 60 -8.98 3.88 2.46
C ILE A 60 -10.33 3.25 2.14
N PRO A 61 -11.42 3.54 2.87
CA PRO A 61 -12.75 3.01 2.58
C PRO A 61 -13.19 3.24 1.13
N THR A 62 -13.95 2.29 0.57
CA THR A 62 -14.51 2.42 -0.78
C THR A 62 -15.45 3.61 -0.93
N SER A 63 -16.14 4.03 0.15
CA SER A 63 -16.94 5.25 0.18
C SER A 63 -16.15 6.55 -0.01
N LEU A 64 -14.82 6.48 0.12
CA LEU A 64 -13.88 7.57 -0.15
C LEU A 64 -13.05 7.31 -1.42
N GLY A 65 -13.37 6.25 -2.18
CA GLY A 65 -12.69 5.89 -3.43
C GLY A 65 -11.46 4.99 -3.28
N GLY A 66 -11.14 4.53 -2.07
CA GLY A 66 -10.01 3.61 -1.84
C GLY A 66 -10.34 2.13 -2.03
N GLY A 67 -9.37 1.27 -1.73
CA GLY A 67 -9.51 -0.19 -1.88
C GLY A 67 -10.39 -0.87 -0.83
N GLY A 68 -10.62 -0.25 0.33
CA GLY A 68 -11.45 -0.78 1.40
C GLY A 68 -10.90 -2.00 2.13
N TYR A 69 -9.60 -2.27 2.04
CA TYR A 69 -8.98 -3.45 2.64
C TYR A 69 -9.09 -3.39 4.17
N THR A 70 -9.44 -4.53 4.74
CA THR A 70 -9.38 -4.78 6.18
C THR A 70 -7.93 -4.86 6.66
N LEU A 71 -7.73 -4.75 7.97
CA LEU A 71 -6.40 -4.91 8.57
C LEU A 71 -5.79 -6.28 8.26
N SER A 72 -6.60 -7.35 8.21
CA SER A 72 -6.14 -8.70 7.91
C SER A 72 -5.69 -8.86 6.45
N GLU A 73 -6.37 -8.20 5.50
CA GLU A 73 -5.95 -8.19 4.09
C GLU A 73 -4.66 -7.39 3.91
N LEU A 74 -4.55 -6.21 4.55
CA LEU A 74 -3.31 -5.44 4.55
C LEU A 74 -2.15 -6.22 5.18
N ALA A 75 -2.39 -6.94 6.28
CA ALA A 75 -1.39 -7.79 6.90
C ALA A 75 -0.96 -8.95 5.99
N THR A 76 -1.88 -9.49 5.19
CA THR A 76 -1.59 -10.53 4.20
C THR A 76 -0.68 -9.99 3.09
N VAL A 77 -0.98 -8.80 2.55
CA VAL A 77 -0.13 -8.12 1.56
C VAL A 77 1.24 -7.79 2.16
N SER A 78 1.28 -7.23 3.37
CA SER A 78 2.52 -6.90 4.09
C SER A 78 3.38 -8.15 4.31
N ARG A 79 2.78 -9.30 4.65
CA ARG A 79 3.48 -10.58 4.80
C ARG A 79 4.05 -11.07 3.47
N ALA A 80 3.31 -10.96 2.37
CA ALA A 80 3.79 -11.32 1.05
C ALA A 80 4.98 -10.43 0.63
N LEU A 81 4.85 -9.11 0.78
CA LEU A 81 5.95 -8.16 0.55
C LEU A 81 7.16 -8.47 1.40
N GLY A 82 6.96 -8.83 2.68
CA GLY A 82 8.04 -9.15 3.62
C GLY A 82 8.79 -10.43 3.28
N GLY A 83 8.14 -11.37 2.57
CA GLY A 83 8.80 -12.54 2.00
C GLY A 83 9.80 -12.20 0.89
N GLU A 84 9.65 -11.03 0.25
CA GLU A 84 10.50 -10.57 -0.85
C GLU A 84 11.49 -9.48 -0.40
N CYS A 85 11.02 -8.47 0.34
CA CYS A 85 11.82 -7.35 0.84
C CYS A 85 11.23 -6.77 2.13
N ALA A 86 11.91 -6.98 3.26
CA ALA A 86 11.47 -6.49 4.56
C ALA A 86 11.33 -4.95 4.63
N SER A 87 12.24 -4.21 3.99
CA SER A 87 12.18 -2.74 3.94
C SER A 87 10.93 -2.23 3.21
N THR A 88 10.55 -2.89 2.10
CA THR A 88 9.32 -2.54 1.36
C THR A 88 8.08 -2.85 2.21
N ALA A 89 8.06 -4.00 2.89
CA ALA A 89 6.96 -4.38 3.78
C ALA A 89 6.80 -3.39 4.95
N MET A 90 7.92 -2.91 5.52
CA MET A 90 7.90 -1.92 6.59
C MET A 90 7.34 -0.58 6.10
N ILE A 91 7.77 -0.09 4.93
CA ILE A 91 7.24 1.15 4.33
C ILE A 91 5.73 1.04 4.14
N PHE A 92 5.25 -0.09 3.58
CA PHE A 92 3.83 -0.36 3.39
C PHE A 92 3.05 -0.36 4.73
N ALA A 93 3.58 -1.02 5.76
CA ALA A 93 2.95 -1.09 7.08
C ALA A 93 2.88 0.28 7.78
N MET A 94 3.98 1.05 7.76
CA MET A 94 4.02 2.40 8.33
C MET A 94 3.06 3.34 7.61
N HIS A 95 3.04 3.28 6.28
CA HIS A 95 2.12 4.04 5.47
C HIS A 95 0.66 3.80 5.87
N HIS A 96 0.23 2.54 5.93
CA HIS A 96 -1.15 2.22 6.26
C HIS A 96 -1.52 2.54 7.71
N THR A 97 -0.57 2.45 8.66
CA THR A 97 -0.81 2.93 10.03
C THR A 97 -1.24 4.41 10.04
N GLN A 98 -0.56 5.24 9.25
CA GLN A 98 -0.90 6.66 9.14
C GLN A 98 -2.21 6.89 8.39
N VAL A 99 -2.38 6.26 7.22
CA VAL A 99 -3.58 6.44 6.39
C VAL A 99 -4.85 5.97 7.09
N MET A 100 -4.79 4.85 7.82
CA MET A 100 -5.92 4.38 8.64
C MET A 100 -6.26 5.35 9.76
N SER A 101 -5.26 5.92 10.43
CA SER A 101 -5.48 6.93 11.49
C SER A 101 -6.19 8.17 10.92
N LEU A 102 -5.72 8.67 9.77
CA LEU A 102 -6.36 9.78 9.06
C LEU A 102 -7.80 9.45 8.63
N SER A 103 -8.01 8.27 8.05
CA SER A 103 -9.33 7.84 7.55
C SER A 103 -10.34 7.62 8.68
N ARG A 104 -9.90 7.16 9.86
CA ARG A 104 -10.78 6.90 11.01
C ARG A 104 -11.10 8.14 11.82
N HIS A 105 -10.16 9.07 11.94
CA HIS A 105 -10.27 10.16 12.91
C HIS A 105 -10.25 11.56 12.27
N GLY A 106 -9.81 11.68 11.02
CA GLY A 106 -9.56 12.97 10.39
C GLY A 106 -10.69 13.52 9.51
N LEU A 107 -11.78 12.79 9.30
CA LEU A 107 -12.82 13.17 8.32
C LEU A 107 -13.59 14.46 8.67
N GLY A 108 -13.51 14.94 9.91
CA GLY A 108 -14.03 16.26 10.29
C GLY A 108 -13.23 17.43 9.69
N SER A 109 -12.00 17.20 9.25
CA SER A 109 -11.13 18.20 8.63
C SER A 109 -11.24 18.17 7.10
N THR A 110 -11.47 19.32 6.48
CA THR A 110 -11.45 19.44 5.01
C THR A 110 -10.08 19.12 4.43
N ALA A 111 -8.99 19.59 5.05
CA ALA A 111 -7.63 19.31 4.59
C ALA A 111 -7.28 17.82 4.60
N ILE A 112 -7.76 17.06 5.61
CA ILE A 112 -7.52 15.60 5.66
C ILE A 112 -8.34 14.89 4.58
N ARG A 113 -9.60 15.31 4.35
CA ARG A 113 -10.42 14.75 3.27
C ARG A 113 -9.79 14.98 1.90
N GLU A 114 -9.25 16.17 1.65
CA GLU A 114 -8.50 16.49 0.44
C GLU A 114 -7.25 15.62 0.31
N LEU A 115 -6.46 15.46 1.38
CA LEU A 115 -5.29 14.59 1.39
C LEU A 115 -5.65 13.13 1.07
N LEU A 116 -6.70 12.58 1.70
CA LEU A 116 -7.17 11.23 1.41
C LEU A 116 -7.61 11.08 -0.05
N GLY A 117 -8.32 12.07 -0.60
CA GLY A 117 -8.66 12.11 -2.02
C GLY A 117 -7.43 12.06 -2.92
N ARG A 118 -6.39 12.82 -2.58
CA ARG A 118 -5.11 12.79 -3.31
C ARG A 118 -4.37 11.47 -3.18
N ILE A 119 -4.40 10.82 -2.01
CA ILE A 119 -3.83 9.47 -1.86
C ILE A 119 -4.53 8.48 -2.78
N VAL A 120 -5.86 8.57 -2.90
CA VAL A 120 -6.64 7.73 -3.83
C VAL A 120 -6.25 7.98 -5.28
N THR A 121 -6.21 9.24 -5.72
CA THR A 121 -6.01 9.58 -7.15
C THR A 121 -4.55 9.56 -7.59
N GLU A 122 -3.62 9.96 -6.72
CA GLU A 122 -2.19 10.13 -7.04
C GLU A 122 -1.32 9.02 -6.44
N GLN A 123 -1.88 8.11 -5.63
CA GLN A 123 -1.13 7.07 -4.89
C GLN A 123 0.05 7.68 -4.12
N LEU A 124 -0.25 8.69 -3.30
CA LEU A 124 0.76 9.36 -2.49
C LEU A 124 1.26 8.44 -1.38
N LEU A 125 2.59 8.35 -1.25
CA LEU A 125 3.21 7.70 -0.10
C LEU A 125 3.23 8.68 1.07
N VAL A 126 2.53 8.33 2.14
CA VAL A 126 2.56 9.03 3.43
C VAL A 126 3.59 8.39 4.34
N ALA A 127 4.48 9.20 4.89
CA ALA A 127 5.47 8.80 5.90
C ALA A 127 5.21 9.52 7.23
N SER A 128 5.67 8.93 8.32
CA SER A 128 5.72 9.58 9.64
C SER A 128 7.07 10.25 9.84
N ALA A 129 7.07 11.41 10.48
CA ALA A 129 8.26 12.04 11.02
C ALA A 129 8.09 12.14 12.54
N THR A 130 8.42 11.05 13.22
CA THR A 130 8.34 10.89 14.68
C THR A 130 9.68 10.36 15.18
N THR A 131 10.07 10.72 16.39
CA THR A 131 11.21 10.10 17.08
C THR A 131 10.71 8.86 17.81
N GLU A 132 11.23 7.68 17.47
CA GLU A 132 10.95 6.39 18.12
C GLU A 132 12.26 5.68 18.48
#